data_AF-A0A9E7RY20-F1
#
_entry.id   AF-A0A9E7RY20-F1
#
_cell.length_a   1.000
_cell.length_b   1.000
_cell.length_c   1.000
_cell.angle_alpha   90.00
_cell.angle_beta   90.00
_cell.angle_gamma   90.00
#
_symmetry.space_group_name_H-M   'P 1'
#
loop_
_entity.id
_entity.type
_entity.pdbx_description
1 polymer ?
#
loop_
_entity_poly.entity_id
_entity_poly.type
_entity_poly.pdbx_seq_one_letter_code
_entity_poly.pdbx_strand_id
1 'polypeptide(L)'
;MMGFFSRLGKAVITLFNIIGTVIFWIIELPGVIRQLPSIIREGVSGVDMNGIMERVHERTRGLAREINTGQDEEIQEILEEARNHNIDIPRDDAPIIIKSQGFDPSEKENAVLKLQIAASLFIIASIVYVFNFISIIIFVPVALILVALVVYILYRQIRVMYPADFEAYRDFFFMYMAVGLVIIIVSGNPFLTMAFPFLFFPSLTIFIFAVLAAAAVFLIFRIRYVRDYTFGEVIDAGENTSYVRVDYDIRSNVKPDVYIVENNGFDVRVHDTVKLAVDGSIMSMRGNRPIRIIGVEE
;
A
#
# COMPACT_ATOMS: atom_id res chain seq x y z
N MET A 1 36.29 -2.44 -12.32
CA MET A 1 35.06 -1.63 -12.13
C MET A 1 34.26 -1.36 -13.42
N MET A 2 34.85 -1.30 -14.63
CA MET A 2 34.11 -1.07 -15.90
C MET A 2 33.13 -2.18 -16.33
N GLY A 3 33.31 -3.43 -15.88
CA GLY A 3 32.47 -4.56 -16.30
C GLY A 3 31.09 -4.67 -15.60
N PHE A 4 30.94 -4.05 -14.43
CA PHE A 4 29.66 -4.07 -13.70
C PHE A 4 28.67 -3.06 -14.29
N PHE A 5 29.14 -1.84 -14.56
CA PHE A 5 28.34 -0.79 -15.20
C PHE A 5 27.93 -1.13 -16.64
N SER A 6 28.76 -1.86 -17.40
CA SER A 6 28.38 -2.31 -18.75
C SER A 6 27.35 -3.44 -18.73
N ARG A 7 27.38 -4.32 -17.73
CA ARG A 7 26.36 -5.37 -17.52
C ARG A 7 25.04 -4.77 -17.04
N LEU A 8 25.10 -3.79 -16.15
CA LEU A 8 23.92 -3.09 -15.63
C LEU A 8 23.28 -2.22 -16.74
N GLY A 9 24.09 -1.53 -17.54
CA GLY A 9 23.64 -0.81 -18.73
C GLY A 9 22.96 -1.73 -19.76
N LYS A 10 23.53 -2.91 -20.02
CA LYS A 10 22.88 -3.91 -20.90
C LYS A 10 21.58 -4.44 -20.33
N ALA A 11 21.52 -4.75 -19.03
CA ALA A 11 20.30 -5.23 -18.38
C ALA A 11 19.18 -4.19 -18.43
N VAL A 12 19.51 -2.91 -18.22
CA VAL A 12 18.56 -1.80 -18.33
C VAL A 12 18.08 -1.64 -19.77
N ILE A 13 18.98 -1.67 -20.77
CA ILE A 13 18.60 -1.59 -22.19
C ILE A 13 17.71 -2.77 -22.61
N THR A 14 18.00 -3.99 -22.14
CA THR A 14 17.16 -5.17 -22.40
C THR A 14 15.78 -5.02 -21.77
N LEU A 15 15.69 -4.48 -20.55
CA LEU A 15 14.41 -4.21 -19.88
C LEU A 15 13.58 -3.17 -20.66
N PHE A 16 14.21 -2.08 -21.10
CA PHE A 16 13.54 -1.05 -21.91
C PHE A 16 13.09 -1.58 -23.28
N ASN A 17 13.85 -2.47 -23.91
CA ASN A 17 13.43 -3.12 -25.15
C ASN A 17 12.23 -4.04 -24.93
N ILE A 18 12.20 -4.83 -23.86
CA ILE A 18 11.05 -5.69 -23.52
C ILE A 18 9.80 -4.84 -23.25
N ILE A 19 9.94 -3.79 -22.44
CA ILE A 19 8.84 -2.86 -22.14
C ILE A 19 8.36 -2.17 -23.43
N GLY A 20 9.28 -1.72 -24.28
CA GLY A 20 8.98 -1.12 -25.59
C GLY A 20 8.23 -2.08 -26.51
N THR A 21 8.61 -3.36 -26.56
CA THR A 21 7.92 -4.40 -27.33
C THR A 21 6.51 -4.67 -26.79
N VAL A 22 6.33 -4.72 -25.47
CA VAL A 22 5.02 -4.92 -24.83
C VAL A 22 4.09 -3.73 -25.07
N ILE A 23 4.62 -2.50 -24.99
CA ILE A 23 3.88 -1.28 -25.30
C ILE A 23 3.46 -1.26 -26.78
N PHE A 24 4.36 -1.62 -27.71
CA PHE A 24 4.02 -1.74 -29.13
C PHE A 24 2.92 -2.78 -29.38
N TRP A 25 2.98 -3.93 -28.70
CA TRP A 25 1.96 -4.98 -28.77
C TRP A 25 0.58 -4.51 -28.28
N ILE A 26 0.55 -3.70 -27.22
CA ILE A 26 -0.70 -3.13 -26.67
C ILE A 26 -1.26 -2.05 -27.61
N ILE A 27 -0.40 -1.30 -28.30
CA ILE A 27 -0.80 -0.27 -29.27
C ILE A 27 -1.28 -0.87 -30.61
N GLU A 28 -0.77 -2.03 -31.02
CA GLU A 28 -1.20 -2.75 -32.25
C GLU A 28 -2.45 -3.62 -32.05
N LEU A 29 -2.85 -3.86 -30.80
CA LEU A 29 -4.03 -4.66 -30.41
C LEU A 29 -5.36 -4.20 -31.07
N PRO A 30 -5.65 -2.90 -31.29
CA PRO A 30 -6.83 -2.46 -32.04
C PRO A 30 -6.81 -2.87 -33.52
N GLY A 31 -5.63 -3.06 -34.11
CA GLY A 31 -5.46 -3.50 -35.50
C GLY A 31 -5.73 -4.99 -35.69
N VAL A 32 -5.34 -5.81 -34.72
CA VAL A 32 -5.60 -7.26 -34.70
C VAL A 32 -7.08 -7.57 -34.44
N ILE A 33 -7.75 -6.78 -33.58
CA ILE A 33 -9.20 -6.93 -33.29
C ILE A 33 -10.06 -6.57 -34.53
N ARG A 34 -9.60 -5.67 -35.40
CA ARG A 34 -10.31 -5.35 -36.66
C ARG A 34 -10.26 -6.47 -37.71
N GLN A 35 -9.38 -7.45 -37.55
CA GLN A 35 -9.28 -8.62 -38.43
C GLN A 35 -10.00 -9.86 -37.87
N LEU A 36 -10.64 -9.77 -36.70
CA LEU A 36 -11.40 -10.88 -36.12
C LEU A 36 -12.77 -11.06 -36.83
N PRO A 37 -13.20 -12.30 -37.13
CA PRO A 37 -14.48 -12.59 -37.76
C PRO A 37 -15.68 -12.13 -36.91
N SER A 38 -16.75 -11.70 -37.58
CA SER A 38 -17.96 -11.05 -37.02
C SER A 38 -18.78 -11.85 -36.01
N ILE A 39 -18.43 -13.11 -35.73
CA ILE A 39 -19.19 -14.02 -34.86
C ILE A 39 -19.04 -13.67 -33.37
N ILE A 40 -17.94 -13.03 -32.96
CA ILE A 40 -17.69 -12.68 -31.55
C ILE A 40 -18.32 -11.33 -31.16
N ARG A 41 -18.79 -10.55 -32.14
CA ARG A 41 -19.32 -9.19 -31.93
C ARG A 41 -20.74 -9.15 -31.36
N GLU A 42 -21.51 -10.23 -31.51
CA GLU A 42 -22.91 -10.31 -31.04
C GLU A 42 -23.05 -10.72 -29.56
N GLY A 43 -22.01 -11.29 -28.94
CA GLY A 43 -22.07 -11.79 -27.56
C GLY A 43 -21.94 -10.74 -26.44
N VAL A 44 -21.63 -9.48 -26.77
CA VAL A 44 -21.31 -8.43 -25.78
C VAL A 44 -22.32 -7.26 -25.77
N SER A 45 -23.26 -7.22 -26.73
CA SER A 45 -24.24 -6.13 -26.83
C SER A 45 -25.56 -6.35 -26.07
N GLY A 46 -25.69 -7.44 -25.29
CA GLY A 46 -26.96 -7.86 -24.69
C GLY A 46 -27.14 -7.67 -23.18
N VAL A 47 -26.27 -6.92 -22.48
CA VAL A 47 -26.38 -6.74 -21.02
C VAL A 47 -26.85 -5.32 -20.70
N ASP A 48 -28.12 -5.21 -20.30
CA ASP A 48 -28.77 -3.95 -19.92
C ASP A 48 -28.31 -3.48 -18.54
N MET A 49 -27.28 -2.62 -18.55
CA MET A 49 -26.68 -1.99 -17.37
C MET A 49 -27.62 -1.02 -16.61
N ASN A 50 -28.69 -0.54 -17.25
CA ASN A 50 -29.58 0.45 -16.63
C ASN A 50 -30.47 -0.19 -15.55
N GLY A 51 -30.93 -1.43 -15.76
CA GLY A 51 -31.75 -2.17 -14.79
C GLY A 51 -30.99 -2.72 -13.57
N ILE A 52 -29.65 -2.65 -13.58
CA ILE A 52 -28.81 -3.05 -12.43
C ILE A 52 -28.54 -1.84 -11.54
N MET A 53 -28.31 -0.67 -12.14
CA MET A 53 -28.08 0.59 -11.42
C MET A 53 -29.30 1.01 -10.57
N GLU A 54 -30.50 0.80 -11.10
CA GLU A 54 -31.76 1.19 -10.44
C GLU A 54 -32.05 0.34 -9.18
N ARG A 55 -31.78 -0.97 -9.24
CA ARG A 55 -31.95 -1.89 -8.10
C ARG A 55 -30.95 -1.66 -6.97
N VAL A 56 -29.75 -1.18 -7.29
CA VAL A 56 -28.73 -0.83 -6.28
C VAL A 56 -29.09 0.49 -5.58
N HIS A 57 -29.63 1.45 -6.32
CA HIS A 57 -29.99 2.76 -5.78
C HIS A 57 -31.19 2.69 -4.81
N GLU A 58 -32.15 1.80 -5.05
CA GLU A 58 -33.31 1.60 -4.18
C GLU A 58 -32.93 0.95 -2.84
N ARG A 59 -32.03 -0.05 -2.86
CA ARG A 59 -31.52 -0.71 -1.62
C ARG A 59 -30.70 0.22 -0.72
N THR A 60 -30.04 1.23 -1.29
CA THR A 60 -29.15 2.14 -0.53
C THR A 60 -29.94 3.18 0.26
N ARG A 61 -31.16 3.55 -0.18
CA ARG A 61 -32.01 4.51 0.55
C ARG A 61 -32.71 3.91 1.78
N GLY A 62 -32.95 2.60 1.81
CA GLY A 62 -33.54 1.91 2.96
C GLY A 62 -32.62 1.90 4.19
N LEU A 63 -31.32 1.71 3.97
CA LEU A 63 -30.30 1.61 5.03
C LEU A 63 -29.93 2.96 5.67
N ALA A 64 -30.14 4.07 4.97
CA ALA A 64 -29.79 5.40 5.48
C ALA A 64 -30.77 5.96 6.54
N ARG A 65 -31.94 5.32 6.74
CA ARG A 65 -32.96 5.76 7.71
C ARG A 65 -32.88 5.07 9.08
N GLU A 66 -32.14 3.98 9.22
CA GLU A 66 -32.02 3.24 10.50
C GLU A 66 -30.83 3.67 11.37
N ILE A 67 -29.90 4.49 10.87
CA ILE A 67 -28.62 4.76 11.55
C ILE A 67 -28.62 6.07 12.37
N ASN A 68 -29.67 6.90 12.32
CA ASN A 68 -29.55 8.31 12.70
C ASN A 68 -30.23 8.78 14.01
N THR A 69 -30.48 7.89 14.98
CA THR A 69 -30.95 8.32 16.30
C THR A 69 -30.59 7.28 17.36
N GLY A 70 -29.54 7.50 18.15
CA GLY A 70 -29.34 6.72 19.39
C GLY A 70 -27.94 6.66 20.01
N GLN A 71 -26.87 7.09 19.34
CA GLN A 71 -25.50 6.71 19.77
C GLN A 71 -24.58 7.85 20.24
N ASP A 72 -25.10 9.07 20.44
CA ASP A 72 -24.29 10.25 20.77
C ASP A 72 -24.25 10.59 22.28
N GLU A 73 -25.17 10.08 23.11
CA GLU A 73 -25.20 10.41 24.55
C GLU A 73 -24.27 9.51 25.39
N GLU A 74 -24.17 8.22 25.08
CA GLU A 74 -23.36 7.24 25.84
C GLU A 74 -21.84 7.47 25.67
N ILE A 75 -21.42 8.02 24.52
CA ILE A 75 -20.01 8.32 24.23
C ILE A 75 -19.53 9.55 24.99
N GLN A 76 -20.41 10.51 25.31
CA GLN A 76 -20.02 11.71 26.06
C GLN A 76 -19.79 11.40 27.54
N GLU A 77 -20.55 10.48 28.12
CA GLU A 77 -20.43 10.09 29.54
C GLU A 77 -19.09 9.37 29.79
N ILE A 78 -18.68 8.48 28.88
CA ILE A 78 -17.39 7.76 28.94
C ILE A 78 -16.19 8.71 28.79
N LEU A 79 -16.32 9.76 27.97
CA LEU A 79 -15.28 10.77 27.77
C LEU A 79 -15.15 11.73 28.96
N GLU A 80 -16.23 11.98 29.70
CA GLU A 80 -16.19 12.77 30.93
C GLU A 80 -15.54 12.04 32.09
N GLU A 81 -15.79 10.73 32.22
CA GLU A 81 -15.21 9.89 33.26
C GLU A 81 -13.70 9.67 33.06
N ALA A 82 -13.25 9.51 31.81
CA ALA A 82 -11.84 9.39 31.46
C ALA A 82 -11.01 10.68 31.72
N ARG A 83 -11.67 11.85 31.74
CA ARG A 83 -11.01 13.14 32.00
C ARG A 83 -10.79 13.43 33.48
N ASN A 84 -11.55 12.78 34.38
CA ASN A 84 -11.48 13.02 35.82
C ASN A 84 -10.48 12.13 36.57
N HIS A 85 -9.93 11.08 35.95
CA HIS A 85 -8.88 10.27 36.55
C HIS A 85 -7.51 10.67 36.02
N ASN A 86 -6.73 11.37 36.85
CA ASN A 86 -5.31 11.63 36.64
C ASN A 86 -4.53 10.31 36.80
N ILE A 87 -4.34 9.58 35.71
CA ILE A 87 -3.52 8.36 35.70
C ILE A 87 -2.06 8.77 35.46
N ASP A 88 -1.25 8.67 36.51
CA ASP A 88 0.20 8.80 36.43
C ASP A 88 0.74 7.52 35.76
N ILE A 89 1.33 7.65 34.57
CA ILE A 89 1.78 6.50 33.76
C ILE A 89 3.26 6.23 34.09
N PRO A 90 3.60 5.04 34.66
CA PRO A 90 4.99 4.64 34.82
C PRO A 90 5.65 4.51 33.44
N ARG A 91 6.85 5.08 33.30
CA ARG A 91 7.70 4.88 32.12
C ARG A 91 8.24 3.45 32.12
N ASP A 92 7.50 2.55 31.48
CA ASP A 92 8.01 1.24 31.07
C ASP A 92 8.00 1.19 29.53
N ASP A 93 9.11 0.73 28.94
CA ASP A 93 9.43 0.85 27.50
C ASP A 93 8.68 -0.15 26.60
N ALA A 94 7.56 -0.71 27.07
CA ALA A 94 6.68 -1.55 26.28
C ALA A 94 5.56 -0.69 25.66
N PRO A 95 5.45 -0.58 24.32
CA PRO A 95 4.33 0.14 23.72
C PRO A 95 3.03 -0.56 24.10
N ILE A 96 2.13 0.17 24.76
CA ILE A 96 0.78 -0.27 25.11
C ILE A 96 0.05 -0.64 23.83
N ILE A 97 -0.15 -1.95 23.61
CA ILE A 97 -0.92 -2.48 22.49
C ILE A 97 -2.39 -2.39 22.85
N ILE A 98 -3.04 -1.34 22.35
CA ILE A 98 -4.50 -1.22 22.42
C ILE A 98 -5.04 -2.30 21.47
N LYS A 99 -5.62 -3.35 22.06
CA LYS A 99 -6.34 -4.45 21.37
C LYS A 99 -7.33 -3.82 20.39
N SER A 100 -6.95 -3.71 19.12
CA SER A 100 -7.86 -3.22 18.08
C SER A 100 -9.03 -4.19 18.03
N GLN A 101 -10.26 -3.70 18.03
CA GLN A 101 -11.46 -4.51 17.76
C GLN A 101 -11.16 -5.49 16.62
N GLY A 102 -11.52 -6.77 16.78
CA GLY A 102 -11.13 -7.84 15.86
C GLY A 102 -11.68 -7.61 14.45
N PHE A 103 -10.95 -6.86 13.64
CA PHE A 103 -11.24 -6.70 12.22
C PHE A 103 -10.88 -7.99 11.50
N ASP A 104 -11.76 -8.41 10.59
CA ASP A 104 -11.46 -9.56 9.75
C ASP A 104 -10.22 -9.26 8.89
N PRO A 105 -9.26 -10.21 8.76
CA PRO A 105 -8.04 -10.00 7.98
C PRO A 105 -8.31 -9.55 6.54
N SER A 106 -9.42 -10.00 5.93
CA SER A 106 -9.78 -9.60 4.57
C SER A 106 -10.16 -8.11 4.47
N GLU A 107 -10.75 -7.54 5.51
CA GLU A 107 -11.09 -6.11 5.55
C GLU A 107 -9.83 -5.26 5.64
N LYS A 108 -8.88 -5.68 6.47
CA LYS A 108 -7.57 -5.04 6.61
C LYS A 108 -6.79 -5.07 5.30
N GLU A 109 -6.75 -6.23 4.63
CA GLU A 109 -6.08 -6.37 3.32
C GLU A 109 -6.73 -5.50 2.26
N ASN A 110 -8.07 -5.49 2.18
CA ASN A 110 -8.81 -4.70 1.21
C ASN A 110 -8.60 -3.18 1.40
N ALA A 111 -8.49 -2.71 2.65
CA ALA A 111 -8.18 -1.31 2.95
C ALA A 111 -6.79 -0.93 2.42
N VAL A 112 -5.78 -1.76 2.68
CA VAL A 112 -4.41 -1.56 2.17
C VAL A 112 -4.38 -1.63 0.64
N LEU A 113 -5.11 -2.56 0.03
CA LEU A 113 -5.19 -2.69 -1.43
C LEU A 113 -5.79 -1.44 -2.08
N LYS A 114 -6.92 -0.93 -1.57
CA LYS A 114 -7.53 0.33 -2.06
C LYS A 114 -6.55 1.49 -1.98
N LEU A 115 -5.79 1.56 -0.90
CA LEU A 115 -4.77 2.59 -0.69
C LEU A 115 -3.62 2.47 -1.69
N GLN A 116 -3.13 1.25 -1.94
CA GLN A 116 -2.11 0.97 -2.95
C GLN A 116 -2.59 1.32 -4.36
N ILE A 117 -3.83 0.97 -4.71
CA ILE A 117 -4.44 1.31 -6.01
C ILE A 117 -4.53 2.83 -6.17
N ALA A 118 -5.05 3.55 -5.17
CA ALA A 118 -5.19 5.00 -5.23
C ALA A 118 -3.83 5.72 -5.39
N ALA A 119 -2.83 5.31 -4.61
CA ALA A 119 -1.48 5.87 -4.70
C ALA A 119 -0.80 5.53 -6.04
N SER A 120 -0.98 4.30 -6.54
CA SER A 120 -0.44 3.89 -7.85
C SER A 120 -1.10 4.66 -9.00
N LEU A 121 -2.43 4.85 -8.95
CA LEU A 121 -3.16 5.65 -9.93
C LEU A 121 -2.65 7.10 -9.96
N PHE A 122 -2.25 7.67 -8.81
CA PHE A 122 -1.69 9.01 -8.77
C PHE A 122 -0.34 9.09 -9.50
N ILE A 123 0.54 8.10 -9.28
CA ILE A 123 1.81 8.02 -10.00
C ILE A 123 1.58 7.84 -11.50
N ILE A 124 0.66 6.95 -11.89
CA ILE A 124 0.30 6.75 -13.30
C ILE A 124 -0.23 8.05 -13.91
N ALA A 125 -1.17 8.74 -13.25
CA ALA A 125 -1.70 10.02 -13.71
C ALA A 125 -0.59 11.08 -13.84
N SER A 126 0.36 11.11 -12.92
CA SER A 126 1.52 12.01 -12.96
C SER A 126 2.41 11.72 -14.17
N ILE A 127 2.68 10.44 -14.47
CA ILE A 127 3.44 10.02 -15.65
C ILE A 127 2.69 10.41 -16.93
N VAL A 128 1.40 10.06 -17.04
CA VAL A 128 0.56 10.37 -18.21
C VAL A 128 0.52 11.88 -18.47
N TYR A 129 0.43 12.69 -17.41
CA TYR A 129 0.50 14.15 -17.50
C TYR A 129 1.88 14.63 -17.99
N VAL A 130 2.97 14.12 -17.43
CA VAL A 130 4.35 14.48 -17.81
C VAL A 130 4.66 14.18 -19.29
N PHE A 131 4.08 13.10 -19.82
CA PHE A 131 4.16 12.78 -21.25
C PHE A 131 3.16 13.55 -22.13
N ASN A 132 2.45 14.53 -21.57
CA ASN A 132 1.47 15.38 -22.26
C ASN A 132 0.28 14.61 -22.88
N PHE A 133 -0.05 13.42 -22.37
CA PHE A 133 -1.24 12.68 -22.82
C PHE A 133 -2.55 13.25 -22.25
N ILE A 134 -2.47 13.94 -21.10
CA ILE A 134 -3.60 14.65 -20.49
C ILE A 134 -3.21 16.09 -20.18
N SER A 135 -4.17 17.00 -20.27
CA SER A 135 -3.96 18.42 -19.95
C SER A 135 -3.95 18.65 -18.43
N ILE A 136 -3.37 19.77 -17.99
CA ILE A 136 -3.37 20.17 -16.58
C ILE A 136 -4.78 20.32 -16.00
N ILE A 137 -5.75 20.72 -16.84
CA ILE A 137 -7.16 20.89 -16.47
C ILE A 137 -7.80 19.56 -16.08
N ILE A 138 -7.36 18.45 -16.67
CA ILE A 138 -7.81 17.09 -16.32
C ILE A 138 -6.98 16.54 -15.17
N PHE A 139 -5.66 16.74 -15.22
CA PHE A 139 -4.73 16.19 -14.23
C PHE A 139 -5.01 16.72 -12.82
N VAL A 140 -5.18 18.03 -12.64
CA VAL A 140 -5.33 18.63 -11.30
C VAL A 140 -6.55 18.08 -10.54
N PRO A 141 -7.77 18.05 -11.11
CA PRO A 141 -8.92 17.44 -10.45
C PRO A 141 -8.71 15.96 -10.12
N VAL A 142 -8.15 15.18 -11.03
CA VAL A 142 -7.88 13.74 -10.81
C VAL A 142 -6.86 13.56 -9.67
N ALA A 143 -5.79 14.34 -9.68
CA ALA A 143 -4.76 14.32 -8.64
C ALA A 143 -5.34 14.67 -7.27
N LEU A 144 -6.17 15.71 -7.18
CA LEU A 144 -6.84 16.11 -5.94
C LEU A 144 -7.79 15.04 -5.42
N ILE A 145 -8.58 14.40 -6.29
CA ILE A 145 -9.47 13.30 -5.91
C ILE A 145 -8.68 12.12 -5.37
N LEU A 146 -7.58 11.74 -6.02
CA LEU A 146 -6.73 10.63 -5.58
C LEU A 146 -6.03 10.93 -4.26
N VAL A 147 -5.50 12.15 -4.08
CA VAL A 147 -4.92 12.60 -2.80
C VAL A 147 -5.97 12.56 -1.70
N ALA A 148 -7.17 13.09 -1.94
CA ALA A 148 -8.26 13.07 -0.98
C ALA A 148 -8.67 11.64 -0.61
N LEU A 149 -8.72 10.74 -1.58
CA LEU A 149 -9.01 9.32 -1.36
C LEU A 149 -7.93 8.63 -0.50
N VAL A 150 -6.65 8.89 -0.78
CA VAL A 150 -5.52 8.38 0.03
C VAL A 150 -5.63 8.88 1.47
N VAL A 151 -5.84 10.19 1.66
CA VAL A 151 -6.02 10.80 2.99
C VAL A 151 -7.23 10.19 3.71
N TYR A 152 -8.35 10.05 3.01
CA TYR A 152 -9.56 9.46 3.56
C TYR A 152 -9.35 8.03 4.06
N ILE A 153 -8.74 7.16 3.25
CA ILE A 153 -8.49 5.76 3.62
C ILE A 153 -7.49 5.70 4.78
N LEU A 154 -6.41 6.49 4.75
CA LEU A 154 -5.42 6.55 5.83
C LEU A 154 -6.07 6.90 7.17
N TYR A 155 -6.74 8.05 7.25
CA TYR A 155 -7.21 8.57 8.53
C TYR A 155 -8.49 7.90 9.03
N ARG A 156 -9.32 7.31 8.14
CA ARG A 156 -10.58 6.67 8.53
C ARG A 156 -10.48 5.16 8.70
N GLN A 157 -9.72 4.48 7.86
CA GLN A 157 -9.61 3.01 7.88
C GLN A 157 -8.31 2.57 8.54
N ILE A 158 -7.16 2.99 7.99
CA ILE A 158 -5.85 2.49 8.46
C ILE A 158 -5.56 2.92 9.89
N ARG A 159 -5.92 4.15 10.28
CA ARG A 159 -5.72 4.64 11.66
C ARG A 159 -6.40 3.76 12.71
N VAL A 160 -7.55 3.18 12.38
CA VAL A 160 -8.34 2.32 13.29
C VAL A 160 -7.87 0.87 13.21
N MET A 161 -7.56 0.38 12.00
CA MET A 161 -7.12 -1.01 11.77
C MET A 161 -5.68 -1.28 12.20
N TYR A 162 -4.80 -0.28 12.12
CA TYR A 162 -3.37 -0.38 12.40
C TYR A 162 -2.90 0.80 13.28
N PRO A 163 -3.42 0.96 14.51
CA PRO A 163 -3.11 2.13 15.34
C PRO A 163 -1.62 2.26 15.67
N ALA A 164 -0.95 1.14 15.98
CA ALA A 164 0.48 1.11 16.32
C ALA A 164 1.40 1.40 15.13
N ASP A 165 0.96 1.06 13.91
CA ASP A 165 1.76 1.21 12.69
C ASP A 165 1.26 2.33 11.77
N PHE A 166 0.26 3.10 12.22
CA PHE A 166 -0.39 4.16 11.44
C PHE A 166 0.60 5.20 10.90
N GLU A 167 1.60 5.60 11.71
CA GLU A 167 2.61 6.57 11.27
C GLU A 167 3.44 6.05 10.10
N ALA A 168 3.80 4.77 10.12
CA ALA A 168 4.55 4.14 9.04
C ALA A 168 3.70 4.09 7.76
N TYR A 169 2.42 3.70 7.86
CA TYR A 169 1.50 3.74 6.72
C TYR A 169 1.34 5.16 6.17
N ARG A 170 1.02 6.14 7.01
CA ARG A 170 0.86 7.55 6.62
C ARG A 170 2.07 8.06 5.85
N ASP A 171 3.25 7.90 6.43
CA ASP A 171 4.49 8.43 5.85
C ASP A 171 4.87 7.69 4.58
N PHE A 172 4.72 6.36 4.53
CA PHE A 172 4.98 5.57 3.32
C PHE A 172 4.16 6.08 2.14
N PHE A 173 2.85 6.20 2.31
CA PHE A 173 1.96 6.62 1.23
C PHE A 173 2.16 8.08 0.84
N PHE A 174 2.41 8.99 1.78
CA PHE A 174 2.73 10.38 1.43
C PHE A 174 4.08 10.53 0.74
N MET A 175 5.11 9.79 1.16
CA MET A 175 6.39 9.75 0.46
C MET A 175 6.23 9.18 -0.95
N TYR A 176 5.39 8.15 -1.13
CA TYR A 176 5.09 7.60 -2.44
C TYR A 176 4.42 8.65 -3.35
N MET A 177 3.43 9.38 -2.84
CA MET A 177 2.80 10.50 -3.58
C MET A 177 3.80 11.62 -3.89
N ALA A 178 4.74 11.89 -2.98
CA ALA A 178 5.81 12.88 -3.20
C ALA A 178 6.71 12.51 -4.39
N VAL A 179 6.92 11.21 -4.68
CA VAL A 179 7.62 10.78 -5.91
C VAL A 179 6.91 11.29 -7.16
N GLY A 180 5.58 11.19 -7.22
CA GLY A 180 4.81 11.73 -8.34
C GLY A 180 4.99 13.24 -8.52
N LEU A 181 5.00 13.98 -7.41
CA LEU A 181 5.27 15.43 -7.44
C LEU A 181 6.70 15.75 -7.91
N VAL A 182 7.70 14.99 -7.46
CA VAL A 182 9.10 15.14 -7.91
C VAL A 182 9.21 14.94 -9.41
N ILE A 183 8.54 13.93 -9.98
CA ILE A 183 8.54 13.68 -11.44
C ILE A 183 7.97 14.91 -12.18
N ILE A 184 6.88 15.49 -11.69
CA ILE A 184 6.25 16.68 -12.29
C ILE A 184 7.16 17.90 -12.20
N ILE A 185 7.75 18.15 -11.02
CA ILE A 185 8.66 19.28 -10.80
C ILE A 185 9.89 19.19 -11.70
N VAL A 186 10.50 18.00 -11.79
CA VAL A 186 11.65 17.76 -12.65
C VAL A 186 11.26 17.98 -14.11
N SER A 187 10.13 17.43 -14.56
CA SER A 187 9.65 17.59 -15.94
C SER A 187 9.34 19.04 -16.31
N GLY A 188 8.78 19.82 -15.38
CA GLY A 188 8.41 21.21 -15.61
C GLY A 188 9.56 22.21 -15.51
N ASN A 189 10.75 21.78 -15.09
CA ASN A 189 11.89 22.66 -14.85
C ASN A 189 13.04 22.37 -15.84
N PRO A 190 13.30 23.27 -16.82
CA PRO A 190 14.38 23.12 -17.79
C PRO A 190 15.78 22.94 -17.17
N PHE A 191 16.04 23.57 -16.02
CA PHE A 191 17.32 23.41 -15.32
C PHE A 191 17.51 21.99 -14.78
N LEU A 192 16.42 21.36 -14.31
CA LEU A 192 16.47 19.99 -13.77
C LEU A 192 16.50 18.95 -14.89
N THR A 193 15.75 19.15 -15.98
CA THR A 193 15.79 18.24 -17.13
C THR A 193 17.14 18.24 -17.85
N MET A 194 17.88 19.36 -17.79
CA MET A 194 19.24 19.50 -18.33
C MET A 194 20.35 19.22 -17.29
N ALA A 195 20.01 18.80 -16.07
CA ALA A 195 21.00 18.57 -15.00
C ALA A 195 21.99 17.46 -15.33
N PHE A 196 21.61 16.53 -16.21
CA PHE A 196 22.48 15.46 -16.70
C PHE A 196 22.86 15.71 -18.17
N PRO A 197 24.04 15.23 -18.62
CA PRO A 197 24.54 15.47 -19.98
C PRO A 197 23.76 14.69 -21.07
N PHE A 198 22.55 14.22 -20.78
CA PHE A 198 21.66 13.51 -21.71
C PHE A 198 20.77 14.48 -22.50
N LEU A 199 21.34 15.57 -23.03
CA LEU A 199 20.61 16.61 -23.79
C LEU A 199 19.67 16.06 -24.88
N PHE A 200 19.98 14.89 -25.44
CA PHE A 200 19.18 14.24 -26.48
C PHE A 200 17.98 13.44 -25.95
N PHE A 201 17.89 13.15 -24.64
CA PHE A 201 16.82 12.36 -24.04
C PHE A 201 16.36 12.93 -22.68
N PRO A 202 15.57 14.02 -22.67
CA PRO A 202 15.03 14.60 -21.42
C PRO A 202 14.21 13.60 -20.58
N SER A 203 13.54 12.64 -21.23
CA SER A 203 12.83 11.55 -20.55
C SER A 203 13.74 10.64 -19.72
N LEU A 204 15.01 10.48 -20.12
CA LEU A 204 15.99 9.71 -19.36
C LEU A 204 16.36 10.42 -18.05
N THR A 205 16.50 11.74 -18.08
CA THR A 205 16.70 12.55 -16.87
C THR A 205 15.53 12.39 -15.90
N ILE A 206 14.29 12.51 -16.38
CA ILE A 206 13.08 12.32 -15.56
C ILE A 206 13.07 10.92 -14.93
N PHE A 207 13.42 9.88 -15.71
CA PHE A 207 13.51 8.51 -15.21
C PHE A 207 14.59 8.36 -14.12
N ILE A 208 15.78 8.95 -14.30
CA ILE A 208 16.84 8.93 -13.28
C ILE A 208 16.35 9.56 -11.98
N PHE A 209 15.71 10.74 -12.04
CA PHE A 209 15.13 11.38 -10.87
C PHE A 209 14.05 10.53 -10.21
N ALA A 210 13.20 9.86 -10.99
CA ALA A 210 12.18 8.95 -10.45
C ALA A 210 12.82 7.77 -9.69
N VAL A 211 13.86 7.16 -10.25
CA VAL A 211 14.60 6.06 -9.61
C VAL A 211 15.31 6.55 -8.34
N LEU A 212 15.95 7.72 -8.37
CA LEU A 212 16.59 8.32 -7.20
C LEU A 212 15.57 8.66 -6.11
N ALA A 213 14.41 9.20 -6.48
CA ALA A 213 13.33 9.50 -5.54
C ALA A 213 12.78 8.21 -4.92
N ALA A 214 12.53 7.16 -5.70
CA ALA A 214 12.10 5.87 -5.18
C ALA A 214 13.14 5.25 -4.24
N ALA A 215 14.43 5.32 -4.57
CA ALA A 215 15.51 4.87 -3.71
C ALA A 215 15.58 5.69 -2.41
N ALA A 216 15.41 7.02 -2.48
CA ALA A 216 15.39 7.89 -1.32
C ALA A 216 14.20 7.56 -0.41
N VAL A 217 13.00 7.37 -0.95
CA VAL A 217 11.81 6.94 -0.17
C VAL A 217 12.08 5.62 0.52
N PHE A 218 12.62 4.63 -0.20
CA PHE A 218 12.98 3.33 0.38
C PHE A 218 13.96 3.48 1.55
N LEU A 219 15.03 4.26 1.38
CA LEU A 219 16.04 4.48 2.41
C LEU A 219 15.50 5.24 3.63
N ILE A 220 14.75 6.32 3.41
CA ILE A 220 14.14 7.13 4.47
C ILE A 220 13.16 6.29 5.29
N PHE A 221 12.28 5.57 4.60
CA PHE A 221 11.33 4.67 5.27
C PHE A 221 12.06 3.64 6.12
N ARG A 222 13.12 3.05 5.55
CA ARG A 222 13.91 2.02 6.21
C ARG A 222 14.57 2.53 7.49
N ILE A 223 15.24 3.67 7.42
CA ILE A 223 15.95 4.26 8.57
C ILE A 223 14.97 4.58 9.70
N ARG A 224 13.76 5.04 9.36
CA ARG A 224 12.81 5.56 10.34
C ARG A 224 11.93 4.48 10.97
N TYR A 225 11.55 3.46 10.21
CA TYR A 225 10.45 2.59 10.59
C TYR A 225 10.79 1.10 10.73
N VAL A 226 11.93 0.64 10.22
CA VAL A 226 12.25 -0.80 10.23
C VAL A 226 12.41 -1.34 11.64
N ARG A 227 11.85 -2.54 11.84
CA ARG A 227 12.05 -3.39 13.02
C ARG A 227 12.35 -4.83 12.60
N ASP A 228 12.96 -5.56 13.51
CA ASP A 228 13.37 -6.97 13.39
C ASP A 228 12.37 -7.94 14.04
N TYR A 229 11.18 -7.46 14.37
CA TYR A 229 10.08 -8.27 14.91
C TYR A 229 8.74 -7.90 14.27
N THR A 230 7.78 -8.82 14.35
CA THR A 230 6.37 -8.60 13.98
C THR A 230 5.45 -9.21 15.04
N PHE A 231 4.15 -9.01 14.90
CA PHE A 231 3.13 -9.64 15.73
C PHE A 231 2.24 -10.53 14.89
N GLY A 232 1.71 -11.58 15.51
CA GLY A 232 0.76 -12.48 14.88
C GLY A 232 -0.12 -13.18 15.90
N GLU A 233 -1.18 -13.82 15.41
CA GLU A 233 -2.13 -14.58 16.22
C GLU A 233 -1.92 -16.08 15.98
N VAL A 234 -1.84 -16.85 17.06
CA VAL A 234 -1.70 -18.31 16.98
C VAL A 234 -3.01 -18.92 16.49
N ILE A 235 -2.98 -19.59 15.33
CA ILE A 235 -4.13 -20.36 14.81
C ILE A 235 -4.11 -21.80 15.35
N ASP A 236 -2.92 -22.40 15.43
CA ASP A 236 -2.76 -23.78 15.88
C ASP A 236 -1.47 -23.92 16.69
N ALA A 237 -1.60 -24.48 17.89
CA ALA A 237 -0.54 -24.59 18.87
C ALA A 237 -0.01 -26.03 18.90
N GLY A 238 1.21 -26.24 18.42
CA GLY A 238 1.93 -27.51 18.54
C GLY A 238 2.93 -27.50 19.70
N GLU A 239 3.55 -28.65 19.99
CA GLU A 239 4.51 -28.77 21.10
C GLU A 239 5.80 -27.93 20.88
N ASN A 240 6.37 -27.98 19.67
CA ASN A 240 7.63 -27.29 19.34
C ASN A 240 7.48 -26.17 18.31
N THR A 241 6.44 -26.23 17.48
CA THR A 241 6.16 -25.26 16.42
C THR A 241 4.68 -24.94 16.40
N SER A 242 4.36 -23.68 16.11
CA SER A 242 2.97 -23.21 16.01
C SER A 242 2.71 -22.54 14.66
N TYR A 243 1.46 -22.61 14.22
CA TYR A 243 0.98 -21.88 13.05
C TYR A 243 0.49 -20.51 13.51
N VAL A 244 1.18 -19.47 13.05
CA VAL A 244 0.89 -18.09 13.45
C VAL A 244 0.49 -17.30 12.21
N ARG A 245 -0.71 -16.71 12.27
CA ARG A 245 -1.20 -15.77 11.28
C ARG A 245 -0.59 -14.41 11.53
N VAL A 246 0.02 -13.85 10.49
CA VAL A 246 0.62 -12.53 10.56
C VAL A 246 -0.12 -11.65 9.55
N ASP A 247 -0.59 -10.49 10.01
CA ASP A 247 -1.12 -9.45 9.13
C ASP A 247 0.03 -8.75 8.38
N TYR A 248 -0.29 -7.97 7.34
CA TYR A 248 0.73 -7.21 6.64
C TYR A 248 1.41 -6.19 7.58
N ASP A 249 2.69 -6.40 7.86
CA ASP A 249 3.52 -5.50 8.64
C ASP A 249 4.50 -4.75 7.74
N ILE A 250 4.17 -3.49 7.48
CA ILE A 250 4.96 -2.60 6.64
C ILE A 250 6.35 -2.31 7.22
N ARG A 251 6.52 -2.37 8.55
CA ARG A 251 7.77 -2.02 9.25
C ARG A 251 8.76 -3.17 9.26
N SER A 252 8.27 -4.40 9.43
CA SER A 252 9.11 -5.60 9.34
C SER A 252 9.16 -6.18 7.93
N ASN A 253 8.39 -5.63 6.98
CA ASN A 253 8.26 -6.12 5.60
C ASN A 253 7.85 -7.60 5.54
N VAL A 254 7.02 -8.03 6.49
CA VAL A 254 6.42 -9.37 6.52
C VAL A 254 5.10 -9.33 5.76
N LYS A 255 4.91 -10.30 4.87
CA LYS A 255 3.70 -10.40 4.05
C LYS A 255 2.59 -11.06 4.86
N PRO A 256 1.31 -10.75 4.56
CA PRO A 256 0.21 -11.43 5.22
C PRO A 256 0.21 -12.91 4.80
N ASP A 257 0.36 -13.81 5.77
CA ASP A 257 0.35 -15.26 5.57
C ASP A 257 0.24 -16.00 6.92
N VAL A 258 0.08 -17.32 6.86
CA VAL A 258 0.25 -18.21 7.99
C VAL A 258 1.67 -18.78 7.96
N TYR A 259 2.43 -18.50 9.01
CA TYR A 259 3.82 -18.94 9.16
C TYR A 259 3.93 -20.06 10.18
N ILE A 260 4.76 -21.05 9.88
CA ILE A 260 5.21 -22.04 10.86
C ILE A 260 6.41 -21.45 11.57
N VAL A 261 6.30 -21.26 12.89
CA VAL A 261 7.34 -20.65 13.72
C VAL A 261 7.69 -21.55 14.90
N GLU A 262 8.93 -21.48 15.34
CA GLU A 262 9.39 -22.19 16.54
C GLU A 262 8.82 -21.55 17.80
N ASN A 263 8.30 -22.35 18.73
CA ASN A 263 7.76 -21.86 20.00
C ASN A 263 8.84 -21.32 20.92
N ASN A 264 10.10 -21.73 20.73
CA ASN A 264 11.25 -21.25 21.49
C ASN A 264 11.08 -21.38 23.02
N GLY A 265 10.38 -22.43 23.47
CA GLY A 265 10.12 -22.70 24.89
C GLY A 265 8.95 -21.92 25.50
N PHE A 266 8.20 -21.14 24.71
CA PHE A 266 6.96 -20.51 25.17
C PHE A 266 5.78 -21.49 25.09
N ASP A 267 4.96 -21.52 26.14
CA ASP A 267 3.65 -22.20 26.13
C ASP A 267 2.63 -21.24 25.51
N VAL A 268 2.11 -21.60 24.34
CA VAL A 268 1.22 -20.75 23.53
C VAL A 268 -0.10 -21.46 23.30
N ARG A 269 -1.19 -20.71 23.37
CA ARG A 269 -2.55 -21.20 23.14
C ARG A 269 -3.10 -20.61 21.86
N VAL A 270 -4.10 -21.29 21.32
CA VAL A 270 -4.86 -20.80 20.17
C VAL A 270 -5.50 -19.46 20.53
N HIS A 271 -5.37 -18.48 19.64
CA HIS A 271 -5.75 -17.07 19.77
C HIS A 271 -4.81 -16.18 20.61
N ASP A 272 -3.68 -16.70 21.10
CA ASP A 272 -2.68 -15.84 21.74
C ASP A 272 -2.04 -14.91 20.70
N THR A 273 -1.77 -13.66 21.12
CA THR A 273 -0.98 -12.72 20.33
C THR A 273 0.49 -12.89 20.68
N VAL A 274 1.31 -13.18 19.68
CA VAL A 274 2.73 -13.50 19.88
C VAL A 274 3.61 -12.54 19.12
N LYS A 275 4.73 -12.18 19.75
CA LYS A 275 5.81 -11.41 19.14
C LYS A 275 6.76 -12.38 18.45
N LEU A 276 6.99 -12.17 17.16
CA LEU A 276 7.80 -13.03 16.31
C LEU A 276 9.10 -12.33 15.93
N ALA A 277 10.22 -13.02 16.07
CA ALA A 277 11.48 -12.58 15.47
C ALA A 277 11.42 -12.80 13.95
N VAL A 278 11.92 -11.82 13.22
CA VAL A 278 11.89 -11.80 11.76
C VAL A 278 13.30 -11.96 11.23
N ASP A 279 13.53 -13.03 10.47
CA ASP A 279 14.77 -13.18 9.72
C ASP A 279 14.66 -12.40 8.41
N GLY A 280 15.31 -11.24 8.40
CA GLY A 280 15.31 -10.31 7.28
C GLY A 280 16.71 -10.13 6.70
N SER A 281 16.91 -10.59 5.47
CA SER A 281 18.02 -10.10 4.67
C SER A 281 17.77 -8.65 4.28
N ILE A 282 18.80 -7.81 4.39
CA ILE A 282 18.74 -6.38 4.05
C ILE A 282 18.21 -6.15 2.61
N MET A 283 18.33 -7.16 1.75
CA MET A 283 18.00 -7.12 0.32
C MET A 283 16.93 -8.16 -0.09
N SER A 284 16.17 -8.69 0.87
CA SER A 284 15.11 -9.68 0.59
C SER A 284 14.00 -9.06 -0.29
N MET A 285 14.01 -9.37 -1.60
CA MET A 285 12.92 -9.00 -2.52
C MET A 285 11.63 -9.81 -2.27
N ARG A 286 11.68 -10.86 -1.43
CA ARG A 286 10.54 -11.76 -1.17
C ARG A 286 9.74 -11.39 0.08
N GLY A 287 10.14 -10.35 0.82
CA GLY A 287 9.63 -10.06 2.16
C GLY A 287 10.44 -10.80 3.22
N ASN A 288 10.37 -10.34 4.46
CA ASN A 288 11.04 -11.02 5.56
C ASN A 288 10.17 -12.15 6.11
N ARG A 289 10.79 -13.13 6.78
CA ARG A 289 10.07 -14.30 7.30
C ARG A 289 10.12 -14.35 8.83
N PRO A 290 8.98 -14.47 9.52
CA PRO A 290 8.95 -14.85 10.92
C PRO A 290 9.59 -16.23 11.10
N ILE A 291 10.43 -16.37 12.12
CA ILE A 291 11.17 -17.62 12.40
C ILE A 291 10.82 -18.25 13.74
N ARG A 292 10.66 -17.44 14.80
CA ARG A 292 10.44 -17.93 16.17
C ARG A 292 9.67 -16.94 17.02
N ILE A 293 8.99 -17.46 18.03
CA ILE A 293 8.33 -16.69 19.08
C ILE A 293 9.39 -16.16 20.05
N ILE A 294 9.31 -14.86 20.35
CA ILE A 294 10.21 -14.17 21.29
C ILE A 294 9.45 -13.53 22.46
N GLY A 295 8.12 -13.58 22.44
CA GLY A 295 7.27 -13.13 23.54
C GLY A 295 5.80 -13.47 23.27
N VAL A 296 5.04 -13.60 24.35
CA VAL A 296 3.60 -13.86 24.34
C VAL A 296 2.92 -12.69 25.06
N GLU A 297 1.88 -12.15 24.47
CA GLU A 297 1.03 -11.14 25.07
C GLU A 297 -0.33 -11.78 25.40
N GLU A 298 -0.67 -11.80 26.69
CA GLU A 298 -1.97 -12.27 27.22
C GLU A 298 -3.09 -11.23 27.04
#